data_AF-A0A8T2NHW5-F1
#
_entry.id   AF-A0A8T2NHW5-F1
#
_cell.length_a   1.000
_cell.length_b   1.000
_cell.length_c   1.000
_cell.angle_alpha   90.00
_cell.angle_beta   90.00
_cell.angle_gamma   90.00
#
_symmetry.space_group_name_H-M   'P 1'
#
loop_
_entity.id
_entity.type
_entity.pdbx_description
1 polymer ?
#
loop_
_entity_poly.entity_id
_entity_poly.type
_entity_poly.pdbx_seq_one_letter_code
_entity_poly.pdbx_strand_id
1 'polypeptide(L)'
;CPFHGVIIPRDELGVPTNPEDAARLERERKKREEEQQPDWRDPELMREIEAATGEDLGSSKTFGKGKKGSKGKGKKKKYPNLTDLKQSSNTARSRLEKKKRHEESNAGPESSGQKEA
;
A
#
# COMPACT_ATOMS: atom_id res chain seq x y z
N CYS A 1 36.33 7.57 30.60
CA CYS A 1 36.22 8.88 31.28
C CYS A 1 34.76 9.09 31.65
N PRO A 2 34.43 9.57 32.85
CA PRO A 2 33.03 9.82 33.24
C PRO A 2 32.38 11.00 32.52
N PHE A 3 33.16 11.88 31.88
CA PHE A 3 32.65 13.08 31.22
C PHE A 3 32.14 12.87 29.80
N HIS A 4 32.52 11.76 29.17
CA HIS A 4 31.98 11.38 27.87
C HIS A 4 31.28 10.03 28.04
N GLY A 5 30.03 9.96 27.55
CA GLY A 5 29.20 8.76 27.65
C GLY A 5 29.80 7.56 26.91
N VAL A 6 28.97 6.54 26.71
CA VAL A 6 29.39 5.34 25.97
C VAL A 6 29.87 5.72 24.57
N ILE A 7 31.13 5.41 24.28
CA ILE A 7 31.75 5.65 22.98
C ILE A 7 31.36 4.50 22.06
N ILE A 8 30.65 4.81 20.99
CA ILE A 8 30.22 3.83 19.97
C ILE A 8 31.15 3.96 18.76
N PRO A 9 31.91 2.91 18.40
CA PRO A 9 32.76 2.94 17.21
C PRO A 9 31.90 3.00 15.96
N ARG A 10 32.30 3.83 14.99
CA ARG A 10 31.62 4.04 13.72
C ARG A 10 32.56 3.74 12.56
N ASP A 11 32.00 3.31 11.44
CA ASP A 11 32.71 3.14 10.18
C ASP A 11 32.94 4.47 9.43
N GLU A 12 33.55 4.40 8.25
CA GLU A 12 33.82 5.56 7.37
C GLU A 12 32.54 6.28 6.91
N LEU A 13 31.40 5.58 6.93
CA LEU A 13 30.08 6.12 6.59
C LEU A 13 29.34 6.66 7.81
N GLY A 14 29.93 6.58 9.01
CA GLY A 14 29.35 7.04 10.26
C GLY A 14 28.32 6.09 10.88
N VAL A 15 28.23 4.85 10.40
CA VAL A 15 27.33 3.80 10.94
C VAL A 15 28.03 3.07 12.10
N PRO A 16 27.34 2.78 13.22
CA PRO A 16 27.91 1.97 14.29
C PRO A 16 28.41 0.61 13.78
N THR A 17 29.66 0.26 14.09
CA THR A 17 30.26 -1.02 13.68
C THR A 17 29.61 -2.22 14.38
N ASN A 18 29.04 -2.00 15.56
CA ASN A 18 28.29 -3.01 16.31
C ASN A 18 26.82 -3.05 15.84
N PRO A 19 26.30 -4.22 15.39
CA PRO A 19 24.91 -4.34 14.93
C PRO A 19 23.87 -4.05 16.03
N GLU A 20 24.19 -4.29 17.31
CA GLU A 20 23.28 -4.00 18.41
C GLU A 20 23.08 -2.49 18.60
N ASP A 21 24.16 -1.71 18.50
CA ASP A 21 24.11 -0.25 18.58
C ASP A 21 23.38 0.36 17.37
N ALA A 22 23.57 -0.23 16.18
CA ALA A 22 22.84 0.17 14.98
C ALA A 22 21.32 -0.05 15.16
N ALA A 23 20.92 -1.22 15.65
CA ALA A 23 19.52 -1.55 15.89
C ALA A 23 18.89 -0.67 17.00
N ARG A 24 19.64 -0.35 18.05
CA ARG A 24 19.20 0.56 19.11
C ARG A 24 18.93 1.96 18.55
N LEU A 25 19.87 2.50 17.78
CA LEU A 25 19.76 3.83 17.19
C LEU A 25 18.63 3.91 16.16
N GLU A 26 18.40 2.85 15.38
CA GLU A 26 17.27 2.77 14.46
C GLU A 26 15.92 2.76 15.19
N ARG A 27 15.81 2.01 16.29
CA ARG A 27 14.60 1.98 17.11
C ARG A 27 14.31 3.35 17.73
N GLU A 28 15.33 4.02 18.25
CA GLU A 28 15.22 5.39 18.77
C GLU A 28 14.83 6.38 17.66
N ARG A 29 15.42 6.27 16.46
CA ARG A 29 15.06 7.10 15.30
C ARG A 29 13.60 6.91 14.91
N LYS A 30 13.15 5.66 14.79
CA LYS A 30 11.77 5.33 14.44
C LYS A 30 10.78 5.84 15.49
N LYS A 31 11.10 5.65 16.77
CA LYS A 31 10.30 6.20 17.87
C LYS A 31 10.22 7.72 17.80
N ARG A 32 11.35 8.39 17.55
CA ARG A 32 11.40 9.85 17.39
C ARG A 32 10.59 10.32 16.19
N GLU A 33 10.63 9.61 15.08
CA GLU A 33 9.86 9.93 13.87
C GLU A 33 8.35 9.70 14.07
N GLU A 34 7.98 8.70 14.86
CA GLU A 34 6.58 8.46 15.26
C GLU A 34 6.07 9.51 16.26
N GLU A 35 6.92 9.98 17.18
CA GLU A 35 6.57 10.93 18.23
C GLU A 35 6.67 12.40 17.79
N GLN A 36 7.65 12.74 16.94
CA GLN A 36 7.86 14.09 16.45
C GLN A 36 7.05 14.29 15.18
N GLN A 37 5.90 14.94 15.34
CA GLN A 37 5.33 15.69 14.22
C GLN A 37 6.35 16.75 13.83
N PRO A 38 6.70 16.88 12.54
CA PRO A 38 7.58 17.95 12.10
C PRO A 38 7.00 19.30 12.51
N ASP A 39 7.83 20.26 12.92
CA ASP A 39 7.37 21.59 13.34
C ASP A 39 6.58 22.33 12.23
N TRP A 40 6.77 21.93 10.96
CA TRP A 40 6.01 22.45 9.82
C TRP A 40 4.62 21.81 9.62
N ARG A 41 4.32 20.71 10.32
CA ARG A 41 3.09 19.94 10.15
C ARG A 41 2.05 20.35 11.20
N ASP A 42 1.33 21.44 10.91
CA ASP A 42 0.26 21.97 11.76
C ASP A 42 -1.03 21.11 11.65
N PRO A 43 -1.52 20.50 12.76
CA PRO A 43 -2.75 19.71 12.76
C PRO A 43 -4.01 20.48 12.37
N GLU A 44 -4.11 21.77 12.70
CA GLU A 44 -5.30 22.58 12.38
C GLU A 44 -5.36 22.87 10.88
N LEU A 45 -4.25 23.35 10.32
CA LEU A 45 -4.09 23.56 8.89
C LEU A 45 -4.37 22.28 8.08
N MET A 46 -3.84 21.14 8.52
CA MET A 46 -4.07 19.87 7.83
C MET A 46 -5.56 19.49 7.84
N ARG A 47 -6.29 19.73 8.93
CA ARG A 47 -7.74 19.48 8.99
C ARG A 47 -8.51 20.40 8.05
N GLU A 48 -8.11 21.65 7.92
CA GLU A 48 -8.72 22.60 6.98
C GLU A 48 -8.48 22.19 5.52
N ILE A 49 -7.25 21.77 5.19
CA ILE A 49 -6.92 21.27 3.85
C ILE A 49 -7.72 20.00 3.54
N GLU A 50 -7.83 19.07 4.48
CA GLU A 50 -8.66 17.87 4.34
C GLU A 50 -10.14 18.22 4.16
N ALA A 51 -10.66 19.22 4.88
CA ALA A 51 -12.04 19.67 4.74
C ALA A 51 -12.30 20.35 3.39
N ALA A 52 -11.34 21.13 2.88
CA ALA A 52 -11.43 21.82 1.61
C ALA A 52 -11.25 20.86 0.41
N THR A 53 -10.32 19.91 0.52
CA THR A 53 -9.91 19.02 -0.59
C THR A 53 -10.68 17.69 -0.56
N GLY A 54 -11.17 17.28 0.61
CA GLY A 54 -11.84 15.99 0.82
C GLY A 54 -10.88 14.79 0.81
N GLU A 55 -9.57 15.01 0.83
CA GLU A 55 -8.53 13.99 0.81
C GLU A 55 -7.87 13.85 2.18
N ASP A 56 -7.70 12.61 2.68
CA ASP A 56 -7.18 12.32 4.04
C ASP A 56 -5.65 12.47 4.10
N LEU A 57 -5.20 13.52 4.77
CA LEU A 57 -3.79 13.83 4.99
C LEU A 57 -3.28 13.32 6.35
N GLY A 58 -4.08 12.51 7.04
CA GLY A 58 -3.72 11.88 8.31
C GLY A 58 -3.74 12.83 9.51
N SER A 59 -4.49 13.94 9.45
CA SER A 59 -4.73 14.82 10.61
C SER A 59 -5.51 14.09 11.73
N SER A 60 -6.35 13.13 11.33
CA SER A 60 -7.20 12.33 12.22
C SER A 60 -6.48 11.15 12.89
N LYS A 61 -5.30 10.78 12.38
CA LYS A 61 -4.42 9.79 13.00
C LYS A 61 -3.49 10.50 13.97
N THR A 62 -4.06 10.92 15.10
CA THR A 62 -3.23 11.04 16.29
C THR A 62 -2.59 9.66 16.51
N PHE A 63 -1.27 9.64 16.66
CA PHE A 63 -0.44 8.43 16.75
C PHE A 63 -0.77 7.71 18.07
N GLY A 64 -1.89 7.01 18.09
CA GLY A 64 -2.54 6.55 19.30
C GLY A 64 -3.80 5.78 18.97
N LYS A 65 -3.63 4.49 18.65
CA LYS A 65 -4.62 3.43 18.90
C LYS A 65 -6.02 3.64 18.28
N GLY A 66 -6.15 3.16 17.04
CA GLY A 66 -7.34 2.48 16.51
C GLY A 66 -8.72 3.08 16.79
N LYS A 67 -9.24 3.88 15.86
CA LYS A 67 -10.70 4.02 15.69
C LYS A 67 -11.22 2.97 14.71
N LYS A 68 -11.49 1.79 15.27
CA LYS A 68 -12.41 0.79 14.70
C LYS A 68 -13.83 1.33 14.89
N GLY A 69 -14.43 1.92 13.86
CA GLY A 69 -15.81 2.40 14.00
C GLY A 69 -16.33 3.32 12.91
N SER A 70 -16.46 2.81 11.68
CA SER A 70 -17.44 3.37 10.73
C SER A 70 -17.92 2.24 9.81
N LYS A 71 -18.74 1.38 10.38
CA LYS A 71 -19.54 0.39 9.65
C LYS A 71 -20.92 1.01 9.47
N GLY A 72 -21.19 1.61 8.32
CA GLY A 72 -22.56 2.04 7.98
C GLY A 72 -22.69 3.36 7.23
N LYS A 73 -22.10 3.48 6.04
CA LYS A 73 -22.63 4.25 4.91
C LYS A 73 -21.83 3.82 3.69
N GLY A 74 -22.51 3.43 2.61
CA GLY A 74 -21.91 2.82 1.42
C GLY A 74 -20.61 3.51 1.05
N LYS A 75 -19.55 2.71 0.86
CA LYS A 75 -18.21 3.22 0.58
C LYS A 75 -18.32 4.19 -0.60
N LYS A 76 -18.22 5.50 -0.34
CA LYS A 76 -17.93 6.47 -1.39
C LYS A 76 -16.68 5.93 -2.08
N LYS A 77 -16.70 5.84 -3.41
CA LYS A 77 -15.56 5.31 -4.18
C LYS A 77 -14.33 6.07 -3.67
N LYS A 78 -13.28 5.33 -3.29
CA LYS A 78 -12.05 5.89 -2.72
C LYS A 78 -11.45 6.99 -3.63
N TYR A 79 -11.78 6.93 -4.92
CA TYR A 79 -11.47 7.92 -5.93
C TYR A 79 -12.72 8.17 -6.80
N PRO A 80 -13.56 9.16 -6.49
CA PRO A 80 -14.77 9.43 -7.27
C PRO A 80 -14.46 9.92 -8.70
N ASN A 81 -13.29 10.50 -8.93
CA ASN A 81 -12.85 11.05 -10.22
C ASN A 81 -11.89 10.14 -10.99
N LEU A 82 -11.61 8.92 -10.50
CA LEU A 82 -10.74 7.98 -11.20
C LEU A 82 -11.57 7.03 -12.06
N THR A 83 -11.24 6.98 -13.35
CA THR A 83 -11.84 6.02 -14.29
C THR A 83 -11.16 4.66 -14.11
N ASP A 84 -11.94 3.63 -13.78
CA ASP A 84 -11.44 2.26 -13.67
C ASP A 84 -11.17 1.69 -15.08
N LEU A 85 -9.91 1.69 -15.49
CA LEU A 85 -9.44 1.13 -16.77
C LEU A 85 -9.77 -0.36 -16.92
N LYS A 86 -10.05 -1.08 -15.83
CA LYS A 86 -10.47 -2.48 -15.89
C LYS A 86 -11.91 -2.63 -16.40
N GLN A 87 -12.75 -1.61 -16.24
CA GLN A 87 -14.12 -1.62 -16.77
C GLN A 87 -14.15 -1.59 -18.30
N SER A 88 -13.22 -0.87 -18.95
CA SER A 88 -13.18 -0.81 -20.42
C SER A 88 -12.88 -2.18 -21.06
N SER A 89 -12.18 -3.06 -20.34
CA SER A 89 -11.93 -4.44 -20.77
C SER A 89 -13.13 -5.38 -20.62
N ASN A 90 -14.17 -4.96 -19.88
CA ASN A 90 -15.38 -5.74 -19.62
C ASN A 90 -16.43 -5.53 -20.72
N THR A 91 -16.03 -5.79 -21.97
CA THR A 91 -16.90 -5.66 -23.14
C THR A 91 -17.75 -6.92 -23.35
N ALA A 92 -18.83 -6.83 -24.14
CA ALA A 92 -19.62 -7.99 -24.53
C ALA A 92 -18.76 -9.03 -25.27
N ARG A 93 -17.83 -8.58 -26.12
CA ARG A 93 -16.89 -9.44 -26.86
C ARG A 93 -15.99 -10.26 -25.93
N SER A 94 -15.39 -9.63 -24.91
CA SER A 94 -14.56 -10.30 -23.90
C SER A 94 -15.34 -11.37 -23.11
N ARG A 95 -16.60 -11.08 -22.76
CA ARG A 95 -17.48 -12.07 -22.10
C ARG A 95 -17.82 -13.26 -23.00
N LEU A 96 -18.10 -13.01 -24.28
CA LEU A 96 -18.41 -14.05 -25.25
C LEU A 96 -17.20 -14.93 -25.59
N GLU A 97 -16.01 -14.35 -25.71
CA GLU A 97 -14.77 -15.08 -25.96
C GLU A 97 -14.41 -16.01 -24.78
N LYS A 98 -14.62 -15.53 -23.54
CA LYS A 98 -14.48 -16.38 -22.35
C LYS A 98 -15.48 -17.55 -22.35
N LYS A 99 -16.68 -17.35 -22.91
CA LYS A 99 -17.72 -18.40 -23.02
C LYS A 99 -17.42 -19.39 -24.16
N LYS A 100 -16.97 -18.92 -25.33
CA LYS A 100 -16.62 -19.77 -26.48
C LYS A 100 -15.48 -20.75 -26.16
N ARG A 101 -14.51 -20.31 -25.35
CA ARG A 101 -13.40 -21.17 -24.90
C ARG A 101 -13.85 -22.39 -24.07
N HIS A 102 -15.08 -22.38 -23.55
CA HIS A 102 -15.67 -23.50 -22.82
C HIS A 102 -16.34 -24.53 -23.74
N GLU A 103 -16.67 -24.13 -24.96
CA GLU A 103 -17.30 -24.99 -25.99
C GLU A 103 -16.23 -25.70 -26.82
N GLU A 104 -15.19 -24.98 -27.25
CA GLU A 104 -14.11 -25.50 -28.09
C GLU A 104 -13.22 -26.54 -27.39
N SER A 105 -13.18 -26.55 -26.05
CA SER A 105 -12.48 -27.58 -25.27
C SER A 105 -13.24 -28.90 -25.15
N ASN A 106 -14.48 -28.97 -25.66
CA ASN A 106 -15.33 -30.18 -25.62
C ASN A 106 -15.48 -30.86 -27.00
N ALA A 107 -14.87 -30.30 -28.06
CA ALA A 107 -14.75 -30.95 -29.36
C ALA A 107 -13.42 -31.74 -29.38
N GLY A 108 -13.50 -33.03 -29.03
CA GLY A 108 -12.37 -33.95 -29.17
C GLY A 108 -11.92 -34.11 -30.63
N PRO A 109 -10.65 -34.48 -30.88
CA PRO A 109 -10.16 -34.70 -32.23
C PRO A 109 -10.85 -35.92 -32.84
N GLU A 110 -11.69 -35.72 -33.86
CA GLU A 110 -12.18 -36.83 -34.69
C GLU A 110 -10.99 -37.42 -35.46
N SER A 111 -10.50 -38.56 -34.96
CA SER A 111 -9.48 -39.37 -35.62
C SER A 111 -10.03 -39.91 -36.94
N SER A 112 -9.68 -39.25 -38.04
CA SER A 112 -9.95 -39.73 -39.39
C SER A 112 -9.02 -40.90 -39.69
N GLY A 113 -9.50 -42.12 -39.46
CA GLY A 113 -8.82 -43.35 -39.85
C GLY A 113 -8.79 -43.49 -41.38
N GLN A 114 -7.60 -43.41 -41.95
CA GLN A 114 -7.33 -43.77 -43.33
C GLN A 114 -7.58 -45.28 -43.51
N LYS A 115 -8.50 -45.63 -44.40
CA LYS A 115 -8.61 -46.99 -44.95
C LYS A 115 -8.04 -46.92 -46.36
N GLU A 116 -6.79 -47.33 -46.49
CA GLU A 116 -6.16 -47.59 -47.79
C GLU A 116 -6.72 -48.88 -48.40
N ALA A 117 -6.86 -48.88 -49.73
CA ALA A 117 -7.20 -50.03 -50.56
C ALA A 117 -6.11 -50.20 -51.62
#